data_AF-A0A7S0AIA4-F1
#
_entry.id   AF-A0A7S0AIA4-F1
#
_cell.length_a   1.000
_cell.length_b   1.000
_cell.length_c   1.000
_cell.angle_alpha   90.00
_cell.angle_beta   90.00
_cell.angle_gamma   90.00
#
_symmetry.space_group_name_H-M   'P 1'
#
loop_
_entity.id
_entity.type
_entity.pdbx_description
1 polymer ?
#
loop_
_entity_poly.entity_id
_entity_poly.type
_entity_poly.pdbx_seq_one_letter_code
_entity_poly.pdbx_strand_id
1 'polypeptide(L)'
;MALRLAARRLCSKPVPLGLESKQVTLLKESLKSFWGDVQSFSFSKYFEEKYFWEKANVGPFFVLLFCAPTIYRSAKDFYWTRQLKKLNTEEIISDRYEWLRLNMLQDEVEAALLKQVPAGGFAPLELGPSTPP
;
A
#
# COMPACT_ATOMS: atom_id res chain seq x y z
N MET A 1 -14.41 4.36 12.70
CA MET A 1 -13.09 4.85 13.16
C MET A 1 -12.27 3.76 13.86
N ALA A 2 -12.83 3.03 14.84
CA ALA A 2 -12.12 2.01 15.62
C ALA A 2 -11.52 0.85 14.78
N LEU A 3 -12.24 0.34 13.78
CA LEU A 3 -11.75 -0.73 12.90
C LEU A 3 -10.53 -0.31 12.06
N ARG A 4 -10.47 0.96 11.63
CA ARG A 4 -9.31 1.51 10.90
C ARG A 4 -8.08 1.65 11.80
N LEU A 5 -8.28 1.99 13.08
CA LEU A 5 -7.20 2.05 14.08
C LEU A 5 -6.69 0.65 14.43
N ALA A 6 -7.57 -0.34 14.56
CA ALA A 6 -7.20 -1.73 14.79
C ALA A 6 -6.40 -2.32 13.61
N ALA A 7 -6.84 -2.07 12.37
CA ALA A 7 -6.11 -2.51 11.17
C ALA A 7 -4.74 -1.85 11.02
N ARG A 8 -4.58 -0.57 11.43
CA ARG A 8 -3.27 0.10 11.48
C ARG A 8 -2.34 -0.53 12.50
N ARG A 9 -2.83 -0.87 13.70
CA ARG A 9 -2.04 -1.53 14.77
C ARG A 9 -1.56 -2.93 14.38
N LEU A 10 -2.33 -3.66 13.57
CA LEU A 10 -1.94 -4.99 13.07
C LEU A 10 -0.92 -4.93 11.90
N CYS A 11 -0.89 -3.83 11.14
CA CYS A 11 0.02 -3.67 9.99
C CYS A 11 1.33 -2.93 10.32
N SER A 12 1.43 -2.27 11.48
CA SER A 12 2.68 -1.77 12.03
C SER A 12 3.30 -2.86 12.90
N LYS A 13 4.48 -3.37 12.55
CA LYS A 13 5.25 -4.25 13.45
C LYS A 13 5.38 -3.54 14.81
N PRO A 14 4.89 -4.10 15.92
CA PRO A 14 5.12 -3.50 17.21
C PRO A 14 6.63 -3.54 17.47
N VAL A 15 7.22 -2.39 17.78
CA VAL A 15 8.53 -2.34 18.43
C VAL A 15 8.42 -3.20 19.69
N PRO A 16 9.31 -4.19 19.92
CA PRO A 16 9.23 -5.08 21.05
C PRO A 16 9.70 -4.34 22.31
N LEU A 17 8.91 -3.36 22.77
CA LEU A 17 8.93 -2.93 24.15
C LEU A 17 8.27 -4.06 24.93
N GLY A 18 9.08 -4.86 25.62
CA GLY A 18 8.74 -6.10 26.34
C GLY A 18 7.74 -5.96 27.49
N LEU A 19 6.69 -5.18 27.32
CA LEU A 19 5.53 -5.09 28.18
C LEU A 19 4.41 -5.89 27.53
N GLU A 20 4.38 -7.20 27.77
CA GLU A 20 3.19 -8.00 27.50
C GLU A 20 2.04 -7.49 28.39
N SER A 21 1.25 -6.57 27.84
CA SER A 21 0.03 -6.12 28.50
C SER A 21 -0.95 -7.28 28.64
N LYS A 22 -1.65 -7.38 29.79
CA LYS A 22 -2.68 -8.40 30.07
C LYS A 22 -3.75 -8.51 28.97
N GLN A 23 -3.96 -7.45 28.19
CA GLN A 23 -4.89 -7.44 27.05
C GLN A 23 -4.38 -8.24 25.85
N VAL A 24 -3.07 -8.25 25.60
CA VAL A 24 -2.46 -9.00 24.50
C VAL A 24 -2.43 -10.50 24.82
N THR A 25 -2.20 -10.87 26.08
CA THR A 25 -2.26 -12.28 26.53
C THR A 25 -3.69 -12.81 26.47
N LEU A 26 -4.70 -12.04 26.91
CA LEU A 26 -6.12 -12.40 26.77
C LEU A 26 -6.55 -12.53 25.30
N LEU A 27 -6.08 -11.64 24.42
CA LEU A 27 -6.32 -11.75 22.97
C LEU A 27 -5.69 -13.02 22.39
N LYS A 28 -4.45 -13.34 22.76
CA LYS A 28 -3.77 -14.57 22.32
C LYS A 28 -4.49 -15.83 22.81
N GLU A 29 -4.96 -15.85 24.06
CA GLU A 29 -5.74 -16.97 24.62
C GLU A 29 -7.10 -17.12 23.94
N SER A 30 -7.80 -16.01 23.69
CA SER A 30 -9.06 -16.04 22.94
C SER A 30 -8.89 -16.50 21.48
N LEU A 31 -7.79 -16.10 20.83
CA LEU A 31 -7.45 -16.59 19.49
C LEU A 31 -7.09 -18.07 19.51
N LYS A 32 -6.28 -18.51 20.49
CA LYS A 32 -5.87 -19.92 20.60
C LYS A 32 -7.06 -20.85 20.86
N SER A 33 -8.00 -20.45 21.71
CA SER A 33 -9.25 -21.18 21.92
C SER A 33 -10.12 -21.21 20.66
N PHE A 34 -10.31 -20.07 19.99
CA PHE A 34 -11.00 -20.02 18.70
C PHE A 34 -10.37 -20.93 17.63
N TRP A 35 -9.05 -20.96 17.53
CA TRP A 35 -8.33 -21.83 16.57
C TRP A 35 -8.48 -23.31 16.94
N GLY A 36 -8.49 -23.66 18.23
CA GLY A 36 -8.76 -25.01 18.70
C GLY A 36 -10.18 -25.48 18.39
N ASP A 37 -11.17 -24.61 18.60
CA ASP A 37 -12.57 -24.91 18.29
C ASP A 37 -12.79 -25.08 16.78
N VAL A 38 -12.14 -24.25 15.95
CA VAL A 38 -12.18 -24.38 14.48
C VAL A 38 -11.53 -25.68 13.99
N GLN A 39 -10.46 -26.16 14.65
CA GLN A 39 -9.85 -27.46 14.29
C GLN A 39 -10.75 -28.65 14.59
N SER A 40 -11.59 -28.55 15.63
CA SER A 40 -12.53 -29.61 16.00
C SER A 40 -13.84 -29.59 15.19
N PHE A 41 -14.07 -28.51 14.42
CA PHE A 41 -15.30 -28.30 13.67
C PHE A 41 -15.36 -29.16 12.41
N SER A 42 -16.42 -29.95 12.28
CA SER A 42 -16.69 -30.73 11.06
C SER A 42 -17.80 -30.07 10.26
N PHE A 43 -17.44 -29.50 9.10
CA PHE A 43 -18.37 -28.83 8.19
C PHE A 43 -19.51 -29.76 7.73
N SER A 44 -19.17 -31.01 7.40
CA SER A 44 -20.15 -32.00 6.93
C SER A 44 -21.23 -32.30 7.97
N LYS A 45 -20.84 -32.45 9.25
CA LYS A 45 -21.79 -32.69 10.34
C LYS A 45 -22.65 -31.46 10.66
N TYR A 46 -22.08 -30.26 10.55
CA TYR A 46 -22.82 -29.03 10.83
C TYR A 46 -23.91 -28.75 9.79
N PHE A 47 -23.63 -29.02 8.50
CA PHE A 47 -24.58 -28.81 7.39
C PHE A 47 -25.46 -30.02 7.07
N GLU A 48 -25.42 -31.08 7.88
CA GLU A 48 -26.37 -32.18 7.78
C GLU A 48 -27.77 -31.70 8.15
N GLU A 49 -28.76 -31.93 7.29
CA GLU A 49 -30.10 -31.33 7.38
C GLU A 49 -30.74 -31.46 8.77
N LYS A 50 -30.74 -32.67 9.34
CA LYS A 50 -31.29 -32.92 10.68
C LYS A 50 -30.56 -32.15 11.77
N TYR A 51 -29.23 -32.06 11.68
CA TYR A 51 -28.43 -31.37 12.68
C TYR A 51 -28.57 -29.85 12.53
N PHE A 52 -28.53 -29.34 11.30
CA PHE A 52 -28.60 -27.92 10.98
C PHE A 52 -29.93 -27.29 11.41
N TRP A 53 -31.06 -27.98 11.19
CA TRP A 53 -32.38 -27.42 11.50
C TRP A 53 -32.88 -27.71 12.92
N GLU A 54 -32.47 -28.83 13.54
CA GLU A 54 -33.00 -29.22 14.86
C GLU A 54 -32.09 -28.86 16.04
N LYS A 55 -30.76 -28.89 15.87
CA LYS A 55 -29.80 -28.83 16.99
C LYS A 55 -28.73 -27.74 16.85
N ALA A 56 -28.40 -27.32 15.65
CA ALA A 56 -27.36 -26.32 15.42
C ALA A 56 -27.85 -24.90 15.71
N ASN A 57 -26.96 -24.05 16.21
CA ASN A 57 -27.20 -22.61 16.27
C ASN A 57 -26.88 -21.98 14.90
N VAL A 58 -27.92 -21.74 14.09
CA VAL A 58 -27.82 -21.17 12.74
C VAL A 58 -27.77 -19.64 12.72
N GLY A 59 -28.06 -18.97 13.84
CA GLY A 59 -28.12 -17.51 13.93
C GLY A 59 -26.83 -16.81 13.45
N PRO A 60 -25.64 -17.18 13.98
CA PRO A 60 -24.37 -16.62 13.53
C PRO A 60 -24.07 -16.86 12.05
N PHE A 61 -24.49 -18.00 11.49
CA PHE A 61 -24.32 -18.30 10.08
C PHE A 61 -25.11 -17.34 9.19
N PHE A 62 -26.39 -17.10 9.50
CA PHE A 62 -27.19 -16.14 8.74
C PHE A 62 -26.76 -14.69 8.94
N VAL A 63 -26.30 -14.32 10.14
CA VAL A 63 -25.69 -12.99 10.37
C VAL A 63 -24.45 -12.82 9.50
N LEU A 64 -23.60 -13.84 9.40
CA LEU A 64 -22.44 -13.84 8.51
C LEU A 64 -22.87 -13.76 7.04
N LEU A 65 -23.92 -14.47 6.64
CA LEU A 65 -24.46 -14.43 5.28
C LEU A 65 -24.94 -13.00 4.91
N PHE A 66 -25.67 -12.34 5.81
CA PHE A 66 -26.09 -10.95 5.59
C PHE A 66 -24.93 -9.95 5.65
N CYS A 67 -23.90 -10.24 6.45
CA CYS A 67 -22.70 -9.42 6.54
C CYS A 67 -21.66 -9.73 5.44
N ALA A 68 -21.84 -10.80 4.66
CA ALA A 68 -20.94 -11.23 3.59
C ALA A 68 -20.60 -10.11 2.59
N PRO A 69 -21.55 -9.31 2.07
CA PRO A 69 -21.20 -8.19 1.18
C PRO A 69 -20.30 -7.15 1.86
N THR A 70 -20.50 -6.88 3.14
CA THR A 70 -19.70 -5.93 3.92
C THR A 70 -18.29 -6.46 4.16
N ILE A 71 -18.17 -7.73 4.52
CA ILE A 71 -16.88 -8.40 4.72
C ILE A 71 -16.11 -8.41 3.39
N TYR A 72 -16.76 -8.82 2.30
CA TYR A 72 -16.16 -8.85 0.96
C TYR A 72 -15.69 -7.45 0.51
N ARG A 73 -16.50 -6.42 0.73
CA ARG A 73 -16.11 -5.04 0.43
C ARG A 73 -14.91 -4.60 1.27
N SER A 74 -14.90 -4.90 2.57
CA SER A 74 -13.79 -4.52 3.44
C SER A 74 -12.47 -5.20 3.06
N ALA A 75 -12.52 -6.47 2.63
CA ALA A 75 -11.36 -7.20 2.15
C ALA A 75 -10.80 -6.60 0.85
N LYS A 76 -11.70 -6.23 -0.09
CA LYS A 76 -11.31 -5.51 -1.31
C LYS A 76 -10.70 -4.15 -1.00
N ASP A 77 -11.32 -3.36 -0.12
CA ASP A 77 -10.82 -2.03 0.25
C ASP A 77 -9.42 -2.13 0.87
N PHE A 78 -9.16 -3.18 1.66
CA PHE A 78 -7.84 -3.44 2.24
C PHE A 78 -6.79 -3.78 1.17
N TYR A 79 -7.13 -4.67 0.23
CA TYR A 79 -6.27 -4.99 -0.90
C TYR A 79 -5.94 -3.74 -1.72
N TRP A 80 -6.96 -2.97 -2.12
CA TRP A 80 -6.80 -1.75 -2.88
C TRP A 80 -6.00 -0.68 -2.14
N THR A 81 -6.16 -0.54 -0.83
CA THR A 81 -5.35 0.38 -0.04
C THR A 81 -3.85 0.05 -0.11
N ARG A 82 -3.50 -1.25 -0.11
CA ARG A 82 -2.11 -1.68 -0.26
C ARG A 82 -1.61 -1.44 -1.69
N GLN A 83 -2.42 -1.79 -2.68
CA GLN A 83 -2.06 -1.65 -4.08
C GLN A 83 -1.88 -0.19 -4.49
N LEU A 84 -2.76 0.71 -4.05
CA LEU A 84 -2.67 2.15 -4.35
C LEU A 84 -1.42 2.78 -3.73
N LYS A 85 -0.98 2.31 -2.55
CA LYS A 85 0.29 2.78 -1.98
C LYS A 85 1.48 2.37 -2.84
N LYS A 86 1.51 1.12 -3.30
CA LYS A 86 2.56 0.61 -4.20
C LYS A 86 2.55 1.38 -5.52
N LEU A 87 1.37 1.57 -6.11
CA LEU A 87 1.20 2.31 -7.35
C LEU A 87 1.70 3.76 -7.21
N ASN A 88 1.30 4.46 -6.15
CA ASN A 88 1.75 5.82 -5.91
C ASN A 88 3.28 5.92 -5.74
N THR A 89 3.92 4.93 -5.10
CA THR A 89 5.38 4.90 -5.03
C THR A 89 6.03 4.65 -6.39
N GLU A 90 5.45 3.77 -7.20
CA GLU A 90 5.95 3.47 -8.54
C GLU A 90 5.79 4.68 -9.47
N GLU A 91 4.68 5.40 -9.39
CA GLU A 91 4.41 6.63 -10.14
C GLU A 91 5.44 7.72 -9.83
N ILE A 92 5.65 8.02 -8.54
CA ILE A 92 6.65 9.02 -8.11
C ILE A 92 8.07 8.64 -8.58
N ILE A 93 8.41 7.35 -8.52
CA ILE A 93 9.72 6.88 -8.99
C ILE A 93 9.82 7.04 -10.50
N SER A 94 8.77 6.66 -11.25
CA SER A 94 8.76 6.76 -12.71
C SER A 94 8.88 8.21 -13.20
N ASP A 95 8.21 9.15 -12.54
CA ASP A 95 8.28 10.58 -12.86
C ASP A 95 9.68 11.15 -12.63
N ARG A 96 10.33 10.76 -11.52
CA ARG A 96 11.71 11.15 -11.23
C ARG A 96 12.72 10.57 -12.23
N TYR A 97 12.49 9.34 -12.70
CA TYR A 97 13.33 8.75 -13.74
C TYR A 97 13.15 9.46 -15.08
N GLU A 98 11.93 9.87 -15.43
CA GLU A 98 11.68 10.63 -16.65
C GLU A 98 12.32 12.02 -16.59
N TRP A 99 12.21 12.69 -15.44
CA TRP A 99 12.94 13.95 -15.19
C TRP A 99 14.46 13.77 -15.34
N LEU A 100 15.02 12.71 -14.74
CA LEU A 100 16.45 12.41 -14.84
C LEU A 100 16.87 12.14 -16.29
N ARG A 101 16.06 11.38 -17.05
CA ARG A 101 16.32 11.06 -18.46
C ARG A 101 16.42 12.33 -19.30
N LEU A 102 15.51 13.28 -19.09
CA LEU A 102 15.51 14.56 -19.82
C LEU A 102 16.75 15.40 -19.48
N ASN A 103 17.16 15.46 -18.21
CA ASN A 103 18.37 16.19 -17.83
C ASN A 103 19.64 15.55 -18.38
N MET A 104 19.74 14.21 -18.38
CA MET A 104 20.89 13.54 -18.99
C MET A 104 21.03 13.88 -20.48
N LEU A 105 19.91 13.94 -21.20
CA LEU A 105 19.92 14.37 -22.60
C LEU A 105 20.33 15.84 -22.75
N GLN A 106 19.89 16.72 -21.84
CA GLN A 106 20.33 18.11 -21.84
C GLN A 106 21.83 18.23 -21.58
N ASP A 107 22.36 17.50 -20.60
CA ASP A 107 23.79 17.48 -20.27
C ASP A 107 24.64 16.94 -21.43
N GLU A 108 24.16 15.90 -22.13
CA GLU A 108 24.81 15.36 -23.32
C GLU A 108 24.85 16.38 -24.48
N VAL A 109 23.73 17.07 -24.70
CA VAL A 109 23.64 18.13 -25.72
C VAL A 109 24.51 19.31 -25.34
N GLU A 110 24.52 19.75 -24.08
CA GLU A 110 25.37 20.83 -23.60
C GLU A 110 26.86 20.47 -23.77
N ALA A 111 27.26 19.26 -23.39
CA ALA A 111 28.62 18.78 -23.60
C ALA A 111 29.01 18.74 -25.09
N ALA A 112 28.07 18.41 -25.98
CA ALA A 112 28.30 18.43 -27.43
C ALA A 112 28.41 19.87 -27.98
N LEU A 113 27.59 20.80 -27.48
CA LEU A 113 27.62 22.22 -27.86
C LEU A 113 28.88 22.92 -27.37
N LEU A 114 29.34 22.61 -26.16
CA LEU A 114 30.56 23.17 -25.58
C LEU A 114 31.82 22.81 -26.40
N LYS A 115 31.83 21.67 -27.10
CA LYS A 115 32.92 21.30 -28.03
C LYS A 115 33.00 22.21 -29.26
N GLN A 116 31.92 22.89 -29.61
CA GLN A 116 31.86 23.80 -30.77
C GLN A 116 32.27 25.23 -30.38
N VAL A 117 32.47 25.52 -29.10
CA VAL A 117 32.85 26.85 -28.62
C VAL A 117 34.31 27.13 -28.99
N PRO A 118 34.62 28.28 -29.63
CA PRO A 118 35.99 28.63 -29.99
C PRO A 118 36.86 28.88 -28.75
N ALA A 119 38.18 28.65 -28.89
CA ALA A 119 39.16 28.96 -27.85
C ALA A 119 39.18 30.47 -27.58
N GLY A 120 38.61 30.88 -26.44
CA GLY A 120 38.38 32.30 -26.10
C GLY A 120 36.96 32.60 -25.62
N GLY A 121 36.01 31.67 -25.77
CA GLY A 121 34.65 31.80 -25.27
C GLY A 121 33.71 32.52 -26.25
N PHE A 122 32.60 33.04 -25.74
CA PHE A 122 31.59 33.70 -26.56
C PHE A 122 31.92 35.20 -26.73
N ALA A 123 32.09 35.65 -27.97
CA ALA A 123 32.18 37.07 -28.29
C ALA A 123 30.76 37.64 -28.49
N PRO A 124 30.40 38.76 -27.85
CA PRO A 124 29.13 39.44 -28.11
C PRO A 124 29.10 39.97 -29.54
N LEU A 125 27.97 39.80 -30.24
CA LEU A 125 27.80 40.30 -31.59
C LEU A 125 27.59 41.83 -31.55
N GLU A 126 28.55 42.60 -32.05
CA GLU A 126 28.40 44.05 -32.21
C GLU A 126 27.67 44.35 -33.52
N LEU A 127 26.40 44.73 -33.41
CA LEU A 127 25.55 45.16 -34.53
C LEU A 127 25.37 46.67 -34.49
N GLY A 128 26.42 47.42 -34.83
CA GLY A 128 26.33 48.87 -34.97
C GLY A 128 27.69 49.52 -35.22
N PRO A 129 27.72 50.68 -35.91
CA PRO A 129 28.94 51.46 -36.05
C PRO A 129 29.34 52.04 -34.68
N SER A 130 30.64 51.99 -34.38
CA SER A 130 31.23 52.54 -33.14
C SER A 130 31.31 54.07 -33.11
N THR A 131 30.80 54.75 -34.14
CA THR A 131 30.72 56.21 -34.25
C THR A 131 29.29 56.63 -34.61
N PRO A 132 28.73 57.67 -33.97
CA PRO A 132 27.45 58.23 -34.39
C PRO A 132 27.59 58.94 -35.75
N PRO A 133 26.49 59.04 -36.53
CA PRO A 133 26.47 59.75 -37.82
C PRO A 133 26.70 61.26 -37.69
#